data_AF-A0A090VBC4-F1
#
_entry.id   AF-A0A090VBC4-F1
#
_cell.length_a   1.000
_cell.length_b   1.000
_cell.length_c   1.000
_cell.angle_alpha   90.00
_cell.angle_beta   90.00
_cell.angle_gamma   90.00
#
_symmetry.space_group_name_H-M   'P 1'
#
loop_
_entity.id
_entity.type
_entity.pdbx_description
1 polymer ?
#
loop_
_entity_poly.entity_id
_entity_poly.type
_entity_poly.pdbx_seq_one_letter_code
_entity_poly.pdbx_strand_id
1 'polypeptide(L)'
;MSKGIYVATIEPNSGKSVIVLGLMRMLLGKTAKVGYFRPIIEDLEVGEMDNHINTVVSHFEIDINYKNTFAFTRNEVLDLYNQGKSGRLLTKL
;
A
#
# COMPACT_ATOMS: atom_id res chain seq x y z
N MET A 1 -16.52 13.08 -3.88
CA MET A 1 -15.37 12.60 -4.66
C MET A 1 -14.27 12.17 -3.69
N SER A 2 -13.69 10.99 -3.90
CA SER A 2 -12.46 10.59 -3.23
C SER A 2 -11.28 11.43 -3.76
N LYS A 3 -10.35 11.79 -2.88
CA LYS A 3 -9.07 12.43 -3.24
C LYS A 3 -7.95 11.45 -2.94
N GLY A 4 -7.02 11.28 -3.88
CA GLY A 4 -5.86 10.41 -3.72
C GLY A 4 -4.57 11.21 -3.60
N ILE A 5 -3.67 10.78 -2.71
CA ILE A 5 -2.28 11.25 -2.65
C ILE A 5 -1.40 10.05 -3.00
N TYR A 6 -0.58 10.20 -4.03
CA TYR A 6 0.36 9.17 -4.48
C TYR A 6 1.77 9.55 -4.03
N VAL A 7 2.45 8.62 -3.36
CA VAL A 7 3.83 8.80 -2.88
C VAL A 7 4.72 7.84 -3.65
N ALA A 8 5.64 8.38 -4.45
CA ALA A 8 6.62 7.63 -5.23
C ALA A 8 8.04 8.15 -4.96
N THR A 9 9.02 7.27 -5.08
CA THR A 9 10.44 7.60 -4.88
C THR A 9 11.29 6.96 -5.96
N ILE A 10 12.42 7.59 -6.27
CA ILE A 10 13.34 7.11 -7.33
C ILE A 10 14.16 5.91 -6.83
N GLU A 11 14.43 5.84 -5.52
CA GLU A 11 15.26 4.81 -4.91
C GLU A 11 14.58 4.16 -3.68
N PRO A 12 14.98 2.93 -3.32
CA PRO A 12 14.65 2.32 -2.03
C PRO A 12 15.22 3.14 -0.85
N ASN A 13 14.70 2.91 0.35
CA ASN A 13 15.21 3.49 1.61
C ASN A 13 15.30 5.03 1.67
N SER A 14 14.63 5.74 0.78
CA SER A 14 14.62 7.21 0.69
C SER A 14 13.73 7.91 1.73
N GLY A 15 13.40 7.26 2.84
CA GLY A 15 12.56 7.85 3.90
C GLY A 15 11.05 7.93 3.60
N LYS A 16 10.55 7.30 2.53
CA LYS A 16 9.11 7.34 2.14
C LYS A 16 8.14 7.01 3.27
N SER A 17 8.48 6.05 4.14
CA SER A 17 7.63 5.64 5.26
C SER A 17 7.41 6.76 6.27
N VAL A 18 8.45 7.56 6.56
CA VAL A 18 8.35 8.69 7.49
C VAL A 18 7.42 9.77 6.93
N ILE A 19 7.54 10.04 5.62
CA ILE A 19 6.63 10.96 4.92
C ILE A 19 5.19 10.46 5.00
N VAL A 20 4.95 9.17 4.75
CA VAL A 20 3.61 8.55 4.87
C VAL A 20 3.05 8.73 6.28
N LEU A 21 3.82 8.45 7.33
CA LEU A 21 3.36 8.64 8.72
C LEU A 21 2.98 10.10 9.00
N GLY A 22 3.79 11.06 8.55
CA GLY A 22 3.48 12.48 8.68
C GLY A 22 2.22 12.89 7.93
N LEU A 23 2.04 12.40 6.71
CA LEU A 23 0.84 12.64 5.90
C LEU A 23 -0.41 12.05 6.58
N MET A 24 -0.34 10.81 7.06
CA MET A 24 -1.46 10.16 7.75
C MET A 24 -1.87 10.93 9.00
N ARG A 25 -0.90 11.36 9.82
CA ARG A 25 -1.15 12.21 11.00
C ARG A 25 -1.83 13.52 10.62
N MET A 26 -1.38 14.19 9.56
CA MET A 26 -1.97 15.44 9.08
C MET A 26 -3.40 15.24 8.55
N LEU A 27 -3.64 14.17 7.81
CA LEU A 27 -4.93 13.89 7.17
C LEU A 27 -5.99 13.48 8.19
N LEU A 28 -5.65 12.61 9.15
CA LEU A 28 -6.59 12.18 10.20
C LEU A 28 -7.04 13.35 11.09
N GLY A 29 -6.24 14.42 11.22
CA GLY A 29 -6.65 15.64 11.90
C GLY A 29 -7.60 16.55 11.10
N LYS A 30 -7.87 16.24 9.82
CA LYS A 30 -8.62 17.11 8.89
C LYS A 30 -9.76 16.43 8.15
N THR A 31 -9.76 15.10 8.02
CA THR A 31 -10.80 14.34 7.30
C THR A 31 -11.31 13.17 8.12
N ALA A 32 -12.61 12.87 7.98
CA ALA A 32 -13.29 11.84 8.76
C ALA A 32 -12.94 10.41 8.35
N LYS A 33 -12.41 10.18 7.14
CA LYS A 33 -12.04 8.84 6.64
C LYS A 33 -10.79 8.92 5.77
N VAL A 34 -9.77 8.13 6.12
CA VAL A 34 -8.51 8.00 5.38
C VAL A 34 -8.25 6.50 5.13
N GLY A 35 -7.84 6.15 3.92
CA GLY A 35 -7.37 4.81 3.59
C GLY A 35 -5.87 4.81 3.32
N TYR A 36 -5.26 3.62 3.40
CA TYR A 36 -3.86 3.40 3.04
C TYR A 36 -3.77 2.23 2.08
N PHE A 37 -3.03 2.40 0.99
CA PHE A 37 -2.89 1.39 -0.06
C PHE A 37 -1.45 1.35 -0.56
N ARG A 38 -0.87 0.15 -0.56
CA ARG A 38 0.44 -0.16 -1.13
C ARG A 38 0.23 -1.16 -2.27
N PRO A 39 0.25 -0.70 -3.53
CA PRO A 39 -0.02 -1.48 -4.74
C PRO A 39 0.57 -2.90 -4.75
N ILE A 40 1.87 -2.98 -4.48
CA ILE A 40 2.67 -4.20 -4.54
C ILE A 40 3.41 -4.33 -3.22
N ILE A 41 3.28 -5.50 -2.60
CA ILE A 41 4.00 -5.88 -1.38
C ILE A 41 5.03 -6.96 -1.70
N GLU A 42 5.97 -7.18 -0.79
CA GLU A 42 6.84 -8.36 -0.87
C GLU A 42 6.01 -9.63 -0.63
N ASP A 43 6.54 -10.77 -1.04
CA ASP A 43 5.95 -12.05 -0.69
C ASP A 43 6.06 -12.31 0.82
N LEU A 44 4.97 -12.75 1.42
CA LEU A 44 4.82 -12.92 2.86
C LEU A 44 4.66 -14.40 3.20
N GLU A 45 5.16 -14.81 4.36
CA GLU A 45 4.86 -16.13 4.89
C GLU A 45 3.39 -16.22 5.36
N VAL A 46 2.89 -17.45 5.55
CA VAL A 46 1.51 -17.67 5.98
C VAL A 46 1.30 -17.07 7.37
N GLY A 47 0.39 -16.11 7.46
CA GLY A 47 0.06 -15.40 8.70
C GLY A 47 0.84 -14.09 8.90
N GLU A 48 1.79 -13.77 8.03
CA GLU A 48 2.49 -12.49 8.06
C GLU A 48 1.71 -11.36 7.39
N MET A 49 2.08 -10.13 7.76
CA MET A 49 1.56 -8.89 7.19
C MET A 49 2.72 -8.00 6.74
N ASP A 50 2.53 -7.25 5.65
CA ASP A 50 3.49 -6.24 5.20
C ASP A 50 3.69 -5.23 6.32
N ASN A 51 4.95 -5.05 6.70
CA ASN A 51 5.32 -4.22 7.83
C ASN A 51 4.81 -2.78 7.71
N HIS A 52 4.81 -2.21 6.49
CA HIS A 52 4.40 -0.81 6.31
C HIS A 52 2.89 -0.64 6.40
N ILE A 53 2.12 -1.55 5.78
CA ILE A 53 0.67 -1.59 5.94
C ILE A 53 0.31 -1.80 7.41
N ASN A 54 0.89 -2.81 8.06
CA ASN A 54 0.59 -3.13 9.45
C ASN A 54 0.91 -1.94 10.36
N THR A 55 2.06 -1.29 10.16
CA THR A 55 2.44 -0.08 10.91
C THR A 55 1.40 1.02 10.75
N VAL A 56 0.99 1.36 9.52
CA VAL A 56 0.04 2.46 9.29
C VAL A 56 -1.34 2.12 9.85
N VAL A 57 -1.84 0.91 9.59
CA VAL A 57 -3.18 0.49 10.03
C VAL A 57 -3.26 0.40 11.55
N SER A 58 -2.28 -0.23 12.21
CA SER A 58 -2.29 -0.38 13.67
C SER A 58 -1.99 0.93 14.40
N HIS A 59 -1.02 1.72 13.95
CA HIS A 59 -0.63 2.96 14.63
C HIS A 59 -1.72 4.03 14.61
N PHE A 60 -2.51 4.08 13.54
CA PHE A 60 -3.59 5.06 13.38
C PHE A 60 -4.98 4.46 13.57
N GLU A 61 -5.08 3.19 13.97
CA GLU A 61 -6.33 2.44 14.20
C GLU A 61 -7.33 2.59 13.05
N ILE A 62 -6.83 2.45 11.81
CA ILE A 62 -7.66 2.64 10.62
C ILE A 62 -8.60 1.46 10.47
N ASP A 63 -9.91 1.72 10.47
CA ASP A 63 -10.93 0.73 10.18
C ASP A 63 -10.93 0.37 8.67
N ILE A 64 -10.01 -0.52 8.29
CA ILE A 64 -9.85 -1.02 6.92
C ILE A 64 -9.51 -2.51 6.94
N ASN A 65 -10.11 -3.27 6.02
CA ASN A 65 -9.73 -4.66 5.80
C ASN A 65 -8.34 -4.73 5.18
N TYR A 66 -7.40 -5.39 5.84
CA TYR A 66 -6.02 -5.60 5.38
C TYR A 66 -5.95 -6.14 3.94
N LYS A 67 -6.88 -7.01 3.52
CA LYS A 67 -6.88 -7.55 2.14
C LYS A 67 -7.17 -6.49 1.07
N ASN A 68 -7.67 -5.31 1.46
CA ASN A 68 -7.97 -4.19 0.56
C ASN A 68 -6.85 -3.13 0.55
N THR A 69 -5.74 -3.33 1.28
CA THR A 69 -4.64 -2.36 1.36
C THR A 69 -3.51 -2.65 0.38
N PHE A 70 -3.60 -3.70 -0.43
CA PHE A 70 -2.65 -4.05 -1.48
C PHE A 70 -3.36 -4.83 -2.61
N ALA A 71 -2.74 -4.90 -3.79
CA ALA A 71 -3.31 -5.62 -4.93
C ALA A 71 -2.56 -6.92 -5.26
N PHE A 72 -1.22 -6.89 -5.17
CA PHE A 72 -0.37 -8.00 -5.58
C PHE A 72 0.82 -8.19 -4.65
N THR A 73 1.30 -9.42 -4.53
CA THR A 73 2.68 -9.70 -4.09
C THR A 73 3.65 -9.58 -5.25
N ARG A 74 4.95 -9.54 -4.95
CA ARG A 74 5.99 -9.42 -5.96
C ARG A 74 6.04 -10.62 -6.90
N ASN A 75 5.93 -11.85 -6.39
CA ASN A 75 5.86 -13.04 -7.25
C ASN A 75 4.62 -13.04 -8.14
N GLU A 76 3.45 -12.61 -7.65
CA GLU A 76 2.24 -12.51 -8.49
C GLU A 76 2.44 -11.57 -9.69
N VAL A 77 3.14 -10.45 -9.48
CA VAL A 77 3.48 -9.52 -10.56
C VAL A 77 4.43 -10.17 -11.57
N LEU A 78 5.45 -10.89 -11.11
CA LEU A 78 6.41 -11.59 -11.97
C LEU A 78 5.71 -12.70 -12.79
N ASP A 79 4.82 -13.47 -12.18
CA ASP A 79 4.06 -14.52 -12.85
C ASP A 79 3.16 -13.95 -13.94
N LEU A 80 2.45 -12.86 -13.66
CA LEU A 80 1.63 -12.17 -14.65
C LEU A 80 2.47 -11.62 -15.80
N TYR A 81 3.66 -11.11 -15.51
CA TYR A 81 4.59 -10.62 -16.52
C TYR A 81 5.08 -11.75 -17.41
N ASN A 82 5.52 -12.87 -16.83
CA ASN A 82 6.00 -14.06 -17.56
C ASN A 82 4.91 -14.71 -18.43
N GLN A 83 3.64 -14.56 -18.06
CA GLN A 83 2.50 -15.02 -18.84
C GLN A 83 2.07 -14.04 -19.95
N GLY A 84 2.77 -12.91 -20.13
CA GLY A 84 2.39 -11.85 -21.08
C GLY A 84 1.09 -11.12 -20.70
N LYS A 85 0.67 -11.19 -19.42
CA LYS A 85 -0.58 -10.62 -18.91
C LYS A 85 -0.39 -9.32 -18.14
N SER A 86 0.70 -8.60 -18.40
CA SER A 86 1.06 -7.34 -17.71
C SER A 86 -0.06 -6.28 -17.75
N GLY A 87 -0.90 -6.28 -18.79
CA GLY A 87 -2.07 -5.40 -18.88
C GLY A 87 -3.09 -5.59 -17.75
N ARG A 88 -3.13 -6.76 -17.09
CA ARG A 88 -4.01 -7.03 -15.94
C ARG A 88 -3.56 -6.33 -14.65
N LEU A 89 -2.30 -5.88 -14.58
CA LEU A 89 -1.80 -5.16 -13.40
C LEU A 89 -2.56 -3.85 -13.20
N LEU A 90 -2.84 -3.14 -14.30
CA LEU A 90 -3.51 -1.83 -14.27
C LEU A 90 -5.00 -1.90 -13.89
N THR A 91 -5.64 -3.08 -13.98
CA THR A 91 -7.06 -3.23 -13.63
C THR A 91 -7.30 -3.31 -12.13
N LYS A 92 -6.26 -3.65 -11.36
CA LYS A 92 -6.34 -3.86 -9.91
C LYS A 92 -5.60 -2.77 -9.10
N LEU A 93 -4.98 -1.81 -9.79
CA LEU A 93 -4.30 -0.63 -9.24
C LEU A 93 -5.13 0.63 -9.47
#